data_AF-A0A357ZVP5-F1
#
_entry.id   AF-A0A357ZVP5-F1
#
_cell.length_a   1.000
_cell.length_b   1.000
_cell.length_c   1.000
_cell.angle_alpha   90.00
_cell.angle_beta   90.00
_cell.angle_gamma   90.00
#
_symmetry.space_group_name_H-M   'P 1'
#
loop_
_entity.id
_entity.type
_entity.pdbx_description
1 polymer ?
#
loop_
_entity_poly.entity_id
_entity_poly.type
_entity_poly.pdbx_seq_one_letter_code
_entity_poly.pdbx_strand_id
1 'polypeptide(L)'
;GYMLTGYPEPEWDVESQMVEAEPFFRFVVHDGMARAGRADLIADLCRDWKVFLDAGETTWPECWTGGTRCHGWSSTPTRDLIQHVLGITPAEPGYAAVRVAPNLGDLQWARATVPSPHGFITVEARADGTVTVDSPVPVVRD
;
A
#
# COMPACT_ATOMS: atom_id res chain seq x y z
N GLY A 1 15.18 4.98 37.60
CA GLY A 1 13.70 4.89 37.57
C GLY A 1 13.16 6.23 37.18
N TYR A 2 12.04 6.29 36.45
CA TYR A 2 11.48 7.52 35.84
C TYR A 2 11.40 8.75 36.77
N MET A 3 11.37 8.54 38.10
CA MET A 3 11.49 9.61 39.11
C MET A 3 12.85 10.35 39.15
N LEU A 4 13.92 9.79 38.59
CA LEU A 4 15.27 10.38 38.57
C LEU A 4 15.67 10.96 37.20
N THR A 5 15.04 10.50 36.12
CA THR A 5 15.44 10.82 34.73
C THR A 5 14.36 11.57 33.95
N GLY A 6 13.20 11.81 34.55
CA GLY A 6 12.03 12.30 33.83
C GLY A 6 11.33 11.20 33.03
N TYR A 7 10.11 11.50 32.58
CA TYR A 7 9.43 10.68 31.58
C TYR A 7 10.14 10.86 30.23
N PRO A 8 10.21 9.81 29.38
CA PRO A 8 10.68 9.97 28.01
C PRO A 8 9.77 10.96 27.27
N GLU A 9 10.34 11.64 26.28
CA GLU A 9 9.54 12.43 25.35
C GLU A 9 8.49 11.53 24.68
N PRO A 10 7.24 12.00 24.54
CA PRO A 10 6.19 11.24 23.88
C PRO A 10 6.53 10.99 22.41
N GLU A 11 6.26 9.77 21.94
CA GLU A 11 6.48 9.36 20.54
C GLU A 11 5.36 9.85 19.59
N TRP A 12 4.45 10.70 20.07
CA TRP A 12 3.31 11.23 19.31
C TRP A 12 3.30 12.75 19.33
N ASP A 13 2.63 13.35 18.35
CA ASP A 13 2.53 14.81 18.25
C ASP A 13 1.56 15.35 19.30
N VAL A 14 2.15 15.88 20.38
CA VAL A 14 1.42 16.46 21.50
C VAL A 14 0.70 17.75 21.18
N GLU A 15 1.16 18.50 20.17
CA GLU A 15 0.54 19.78 19.79
C GLU A 15 -0.75 19.54 19.00
N SER A 16 -0.73 18.62 18.04
CA SER A 16 -1.90 18.27 17.23
C SER A 16 -2.76 17.16 17.82
N GLN A 17 -2.30 16.53 18.90
CA GLN A 17 -2.92 15.35 19.51
C GLN A 17 -3.06 14.17 18.56
N MET A 18 -2.03 13.95 17.74
CA MET A 18 -2.02 12.91 16.72
C MET A 18 -0.95 11.86 17.00
N VAL A 19 -1.36 10.59 16.83
CA VAL A 19 -0.46 9.44 16.81
C VAL A 19 -0.25 9.02 15.36
N GLU A 20 0.97 8.62 15.01
CA GLU A 20 1.24 8.06 13.71
C GLU A 20 0.44 6.76 13.48
N ALA A 21 -0.05 6.56 12.26
CA ALA A 21 -0.69 5.30 11.90
C ALA A 21 0.35 4.18 11.88
N GLU A 22 0.16 3.20 12.77
CA GLU A 22 0.86 1.91 12.76
C GLU A 22 0.63 1.15 11.44
N PRO A 23 1.49 0.15 11.11
CA PRO A 23 1.37 -0.60 9.85
C PRO A 23 -0.04 -1.15 9.60
N PHE A 24 -0.73 -1.56 10.68
CA PHE A 24 -2.12 -2.01 10.67
C PHE A 24 -3.09 -0.98 10.10
N PHE A 25 -2.96 0.29 10.47
CA PHE A 25 -3.93 1.33 10.11
C PHE A 25 -3.51 2.14 8.88
N ARG A 26 -2.28 1.96 8.42
CA ARG A 26 -1.71 2.73 7.31
C ARG A 26 -2.52 2.60 6.00
N PHE A 27 -3.18 1.47 5.76
CA PHE A 27 -4.06 1.31 4.58
C PHE A 27 -5.22 2.33 4.57
N VAL A 28 -5.73 2.74 5.75
CA VAL A 28 -6.79 3.76 5.85
C VAL A 28 -6.25 5.12 5.44
N VAL A 29 -5.02 5.44 5.84
CA VAL A 29 -4.33 6.68 5.41
C VAL A 29 -4.16 6.67 3.90
N HIS A 30 -3.68 5.57 3.33
CA HIS A 30 -3.48 5.43 1.88
C HIS A 30 -4.80 5.49 1.09
N ASP A 31 -5.88 4.88 1.60
CA ASP A 31 -7.22 5.02 1.01
C ASP A 31 -7.70 6.47 1.05
N GLY A 32 -7.40 7.20 2.12
CA GLY A 32 -7.63 8.65 2.22
C GLY A 32 -6.88 9.43 1.15
N MET A 33 -5.59 9.14 0.97
CA MET A 33 -4.76 9.76 -0.07
C MET A 33 -5.29 9.49 -1.47
N ALA A 34 -5.65 8.24 -1.77
CA ALA A 34 -6.24 7.86 -3.05
C ALA A 34 -7.55 8.61 -3.31
N ARG A 35 -8.44 8.71 -2.31
CA ARG A 35 -9.69 9.48 -2.40
C ARG A 35 -9.47 10.99 -2.57
N ALA A 36 -8.36 11.51 -2.05
CA ALA A 36 -7.94 12.89 -2.26
C ALA A 36 -7.27 13.13 -3.63
N GLY A 37 -7.24 12.13 -4.52
CA GLY A 37 -6.60 12.23 -5.83
C GLY A 37 -5.07 12.15 -5.78
N ARG A 38 -4.51 11.64 -4.68
CA ARG A 38 -3.05 11.55 -4.44
C ARG A 38 -2.51 10.13 -4.44
N ALA A 39 -3.07 9.27 -5.29
CA ALA A 39 -2.58 7.90 -5.46
C ALA A 39 -1.13 7.85 -5.99
N ASP A 40 -0.66 8.91 -6.64
CA ASP A 40 0.73 9.10 -7.08
C ASP A 40 1.75 8.98 -5.93
N LEU A 41 1.35 9.26 -4.69
CA LEU A 41 2.23 9.19 -3.53
C LEU A 41 2.32 7.81 -2.89
N ILE A 42 1.42 6.89 -3.22
CA ILE A 42 1.29 5.64 -2.46
C ILE A 42 2.50 4.73 -2.65
N ALA A 43 3.14 4.75 -3.83
CA ALA A 43 4.37 4.00 -4.05
C ALA A 43 5.51 4.45 -3.12
N ASP A 44 5.60 5.76 -2.88
CA ASP A 44 6.58 6.36 -1.97
C ASP A 44 6.24 6.07 -0.51
N LEU A 45 4.96 6.22 -0.11
CA LEU A 45 4.51 5.87 1.24
C LEU A 45 4.72 4.39 1.59
N CYS A 46 4.62 3.48 0.62
CA CYS A 46 4.96 2.07 0.85
C CYS A 46 6.43 1.85 1.23
N ARG A 47 7.32 2.82 0.97
CA ARG A 47 8.74 2.75 1.35
C ARG A 47 8.95 2.89 2.86
N ASP A 48 7.95 3.31 3.63
CA ASP A 48 8.03 3.34 5.10
C ASP A 48 8.39 1.96 5.68
N TRP A 49 7.94 0.87 5.04
CA TRP A 49 8.27 -0.50 5.43
C TRP A 49 9.74 -0.89 5.23
N LYS A 50 10.53 -0.03 4.59
CA LYS A 50 11.98 -0.25 4.44
C LYS A 50 12.68 -0.37 5.79
N VAL A 51 12.13 0.23 6.85
CA VAL A 51 12.66 0.08 8.22
C VAL A 51 12.73 -1.40 8.65
N PHE A 52 11.75 -2.21 8.26
CA PHE A 52 11.73 -3.65 8.56
C PHE A 52 12.73 -4.42 7.70
N LEU A 53 12.83 -4.07 6.41
CA LEU A 53 13.81 -4.68 5.51
C LEU A 53 15.24 -4.40 5.99
N ASP A 54 15.53 -3.17 6.40
CA ASP A 54 16.84 -2.77 6.90
C ASP A 54 17.18 -3.41 8.26
N ALA A 55 16.15 -3.74 9.05
CA ALA A 55 16.29 -4.54 10.28
C ALA A 55 16.42 -6.06 10.04
N GLY A 56 16.38 -6.51 8.77
CA GLY A 56 16.51 -7.92 8.41
C GLY A 56 15.24 -8.75 8.66
N GLU A 57 14.08 -8.09 8.77
CA GLU A 57 12.79 -8.77 8.84
C GLU A 57 12.48 -9.48 7.53
N THR A 58 11.94 -10.68 7.63
CA THR A 58 11.48 -11.48 6.48
C THR A 58 9.95 -11.67 6.46
N THR A 59 9.27 -11.09 7.45
CA THR A 59 7.82 -11.06 7.63
C THR A 59 7.37 -9.63 7.88
N TRP A 60 6.08 -9.41 8.16
CA TRP A 60 5.53 -8.09 8.48
C TRP A 60 5.44 -7.89 10.00
N PRO A 61 6.25 -7.03 10.64
CA PRO A 61 6.07 -6.70 12.05
C PRO A 61 4.75 -5.98 12.34
N GLU A 62 4.26 -6.15 13.55
CA GLU A 62 2.98 -5.62 14.02
C GLU A 62 2.98 -4.10 14.12
N CYS A 63 4.05 -3.53 14.67
CA CYS A 63 4.23 -2.10 14.92
C CYS A 63 5.52 -1.61 14.28
N TRP A 64 5.68 -0.29 14.12
CA TRP A 64 6.95 0.29 13.67
C TRP A 64 8.11 -0.02 14.62
N THR A 65 7.83 0.00 15.92
CA THR A 65 8.78 -0.33 16.99
C THR A 65 8.16 -1.35 17.95
N GLY A 66 8.88 -2.43 18.24
CA GLY A 66 8.41 -3.50 19.13
C GLY A 66 7.32 -4.38 18.51
N GLY A 67 6.47 -4.97 19.36
CA GLY A 67 5.39 -5.86 18.93
C GLY A 67 5.86 -7.23 18.43
N THR A 68 4.92 -8.01 17.88
CA THR A 68 5.22 -9.30 17.26
C THR A 68 5.78 -9.13 15.84
N ARG A 69 6.68 -10.02 15.40
CA ARG A 69 7.40 -9.86 14.12
C ARG A 69 6.67 -10.36 12.88
N CYS A 70 5.52 -11.02 13.03
CA CYS A 70 4.80 -11.64 11.92
C CYS A 70 3.30 -11.44 12.05
N HIS A 71 2.78 -10.43 11.36
CA HIS A 71 1.37 -10.07 11.41
C HIS A 71 0.87 -9.62 10.04
N GLY A 72 0.04 -10.45 9.40
CA GLY A 72 -0.46 -10.20 8.04
C GLY A 72 -1.25 -8.90 7.88
N TRP A 73 -1.78 -8.32 8.96
CA TRP A 73 -2.50 -7.05 8.93
C TRP A 73 -1.59 -5.84 8.62
N SER A 74 -0.27 -6.04 8.69
CA SER A 74 0.77 -5.04 8.44
C SER A 74 1.25 -5.11 6.99
N SER A 75 0.62 -5.95 6.16
CA SER A 75 1.01 -6.20 4.78
C SER A 75 0.42 -5.20 3.78
N THR A 76 0.05 -3.99 4.25
CA THR A 76 -0.51 -2.88 3.47
C THR A 76 0.16 -2.69 2.10
N PRO A 77 1.51 -2.71 1.96
CA PRO A 77 2.15 -2.59 0.65
C PRO A 77 1.71 -3.64 -0.39
N THR A 78 1.40 -4.87 0.06
CA THR A 78 0.93 -5.96 -0.82
C THR A 78 -0.36 -5.58 -1.53
N ARG A 79 -1.29 -4.95 -0.80
CA ARG A 79 -2.57 -4.49 -1.33
C ARG A 79 -2.39 -3.24 -2.18
N ASP A 80 -1.69 -2.25 -1.64
CA ASP A 80 -1.72 -0.89 -2.19
C ASP A 80 -0.92 -0.75 -3.49
N LEU A 81 0.16 -1.52 -3.64
CA LEU A 81 0.87 -1.62 -4.92
C LEU A 81 -0.01 -2.20 -6.03
N ILE A 82 -0.99 -3.04 -5.69
CA ILE A 82 -1.94 -3.61 -6.64
C ILE A 82 -3.09 -2.64 -6.91
N GLN A 83 -3.78 -2.20 -5.84
CA GLN A 83 -5.03 -1.47 -5.95
C GLN A 83 -4.84 0.00 -6.33
N HIS A 84 -3.76 0.62 -5.86
CA HIS A 84 -3.57 2.06 -6.03
C HIS A 84 -2.46 2.40 -7.03
N VAL A 85 -1.34 1.66 -7.00
CA VAL A 85 -0.22 1.90 -7.94
C VAL A 85 -0.52 1.31 -9.32
N LEU A 86 -0.91 0.03 -9.42
CA LEU A 86 -1.34 -0.54 -10.71
C LEU A 86 -2.83 -0.29 -11.01
N GLY A 87 -3.61 0.15 -10.01
CA GLY A 87 -5.01 0.49 -10.19
C GLY A 87 -5.89 -0.72 -10.50
N ILE A 88 -5.52 -1.93 -10.09
CA ILE A 88 -6.25 -3.17 -10.41
C ILE A 88 -7.32 -3.40 -9.35
N THR A 89 -8.57 -3.10 -9.70
CA THR A 89 -9.72 -3.26 -8.79
C THR A 89 -10.93 -3.85 -9.53
N PRO A 90 -11.88 -4.51 -8.84
CA PRO A 90 -13.15 -4.87 -9.45
C PRO A 90 -13.87 -3.61 -9.95
N ALA A 91 -14.26 -3.58 -11.22
CA ALA A 91 -15.18 -2.56 -11.74
C ALA A 91 -16.65 -2.95 -11.50
N GLU A 92 -16.90 -4.27 -11.45
CA GLU A 92 -18.21 -4.86 -11.18
C GLU A 92 -18.09 -6.00 -10.14
N PRO A 93 -19.19 -6.35 -9.44
CA PRO A 93 -19.20 -7.45 -8.48
C PRO A 93 -18.62 -8.74 -9.07
N GLY A 94 -17.78 -9.42 -8.29
CA GLY A 94 -17.18 -10.70 -8.70
C GLY A 94 -16.11 -10.59 -9.82
N TYR A 95 -15.61 -9.39 -10.12
CA TYR A 95 -14.73 -9.14 -11.28
C TYR A 95 -15.42 -9.43 -12.62
N ALA A 96 -16.74 -9.25 -12.74
CA ALA A 96 -17.40 -9.32 -14.06
C ALA A 96 -16.80 -8.33 -15.07
N ALA A 97 -16.23 -7.23 -14.57
CA ALA A 97 -15.26 -6.39 -15.26
C ALA A 97 -14.15 -5.95 -14.28
N VAL A 98 -12.96 -5.67 -14.81
CA VAL A 98 -11.82 -5.15 -14.05
C VAL A 98 -11.52 -3.71 -14.43
N ARG A 99 -11.26 -2.86 -13.43
CA ARG A 99 -10.71 -1.52 -13.61
C ARG A 99 -9.19 -1.59 -13.59
N VAL A 100 -8.54 -0.89 -14.52
CA VAL A 100 -7.08 -0.72 -14.56
C VAL A 100 -6.76 0.77 -14.73
N ALA A 101 -6.25 1.40 -13.68
CA ALA A 101 -5.93 2.83 -13.65
C ALA A 101 -4.57 3.08 -12.93
N PRO A 102 -3.43 2.88 -13.61
CA PRO A 102 -2.11 2.97 -12.98
C PRO A 102 -1.76 4.39 -12.49
N ASN A 103 -1.18 4.49 -11.30
CA ASN A 103 -0.59 5.69 -10.70
C ASN A 103 0.84 5.38 -10.25
N LEU A 104 1.79 5.40 -11.19
CA LEU A 104 3.15 4.93 -10.95
C LEU A 104 3.98 5.83 -10.02
N GLY A 105 3.58 7.09 -9.81
CA GLY A 105 4.37 8.03 -9.02
C GLY A 105 5.77 8.20 -9.60
N ASP A 106 6.79 7.86 -8.81
CA ASP A 106 8.21 7.89 -9.20
C ASP A 106 8.70 6.61 -9.91
N LEU A 107 7.87 5.56 -9.98
CA LEU A 107 8.24 4.28 -10.57
C LEU A 107 8.38 4.35 -12.09
N GLN A 108 9.43 3.74 -12.62
CA GLN A 108 9.63 3.61 -14.07
C GLN A 108 8.68 2.60 -14.70
N TRP A 109 8.34 1.54 -13.96
CA TRP A 109 7.39 0.52 -14.36
C TRP A 109 6.89 -0.26 -13.14
N ALA A 110 5.74 -0.90 -13.29
CA ALA A 110 5.22 -1.88 -12.33
C ALA A 110 4.49 -3.00 -13.08
N ARG A 111 4.51 -4.21 -12.53
CA ARG A 111 3.79 -5.36 -13.07
C ARG A 111 3.23 -6.23 -11.95
N ALA A 112 2.00 -6.70 -12.12
CA ALA A 112 1.40 -7.69 -11.24
C ALA A 112 0.51 -8.66 -12.02
N THR A 113 0.33 -9.83 -11.42
CA THR A 113 -0.69 -10.81 -11.81
C THR A 113 -1.57 -11.06 -10.60
N VAL A 114 -2.87 -10.81 -10.72
CA VAL A 114 -3.84 -10.98 -9.63
C VAL A 114 -4.84 -12.09 -9.95
N PRO A 115 -5.23 -12.92 -8.96
CA PRO A 115 -6.27 -13.90 -9.16
C PRO A 115 -7.65 -13.22 -9.19
N SER A 116 -8.53 -13.70 -10.09
CA SER A 116 -9.96 -13.40 -10.10
C SER A 116 -10.77 -14.70 -10.21
N PRO A 117 -12.09 -14.67 -9.95
CA PRO A 117 -12.96 -15.84 -10.19
C PRO A 117 -12.95 -16.35 -11.64
N HIS A 118 -12.52 -15.54 -12.59
CA HIS A 118 -12.52 -15.85 -14.02
C HIS A 118 -11.12 -16.23 -14.56
N GLY A 119 -10.11 -16.24 -13.72
CA GLY A 119 -8.71 -16.48 -14.09
C GLY A 119 -7.78 -15.34 -13.68
N PHE A 120 -6.53 -15.41 -14.13
CA PHE A 120 -5.53 -14.41 -13.79
C PHE A 120 -5.66 -13.15 -14.63
N ILE A 121 -5.49 -11.99 -14.00
CA ILE A 121 -5.40 -10.69 -14.66
C ILE A 121 -3.96 -10.21 -14.52
N THR A 122 -3.26 -10.02 -15.63
CA THR A 122 -1.88 -9.51 -15.64
C THR A 122 -1.86 -8.09 -16.20
N VAL A 123 -1.28 -7.17 -15.45
CA VAL A 123 -1.11 -5.76 -15.86
C VAL A 123 0.35 -5.39 -15.76
N GLU A 124 0.85 -4.70 -16.79
CA GLU A 124 2.13 -4.00 -16.76
C GLU A 124 1.92 -2.55 -17.19
N ALA A 125 2.47 -1.62 -16.42
CA ALA A 125 2.43 -0.20 -16.69
C ALA A 125 3.84 0.39 -16.67
N ARG A 126 4.10 1.38 -17.54
CA ARG A 126 5.38 2.09 -17.65
C ARG A 126 5.18 3.61 -17.54
N ALA A 127 6.22 4.31 -17.13
CA ALA A 127 6.20 5.77 -16.93
C ALA A 127 5.96 6.57 -18.22
N ASP A 128 6.16 5.97 -19.40
CA ASP A 128 5.82 6.57 -20.69
C ASP A 128 4.32 6.52 -21.03
N GLY A 129 3.49 5.99 -20.13
CA GLY A 129 2.04 5.84 -20.30
C GLY A 129 1.63 4.51 -20.94
N THR A 130 2.57 3.63 -21.29
CA THR A 130 2.24 2.31 -21.86
C THR A 130 1.60 1.42 -20.80
N VAL A 131 0.42 0.87 -21.10
CA VAL A 131 -0.30 -0.09 -20.26
C VAL A 131 -0.71 -1.33 -21.05
N THR A 132 -0.14 -2.47 -20.68
CA THR A 132 -0.49 -3.80 -21.21
C THR A 132 -1.37 -4.52 -20.21
N VAL A 133 -2.48 -5.09 -20.70
CA VAL A 133 -3.43 -5.85 -19.87
C VAL A 133 -3.75 -7.17 -20.56
N ASP A 134 -3.58 -8.27 -19.85
CA ASP A 134 -4.08 -9.60 -20.19
C ASP A 134 -5.14 -9.98 -19.16
N SER A 135 -6.37 -10.20 -19.60
CA SER A 135 -7.52 -10.36 -18.72
C SER A 135 -8.57 -11.30 -19.33
N PRO A 136 -9.12 -12.25 -18.55
CA PRO A 136 -10.25 -13.08 -18.96
C PRO A 136 -11.60 -12.31 -18.92
N VAL A 137 -11.61 -11.08 -18.42
CA VAL A 137 -12.80 -10.24 -18.25
C VAL A 137 -12.62 -8.88 -18.92
N PRO A 138 -13.72 -8.18 -19.28
CA PRO A 138 -13.65 -6.83 -19.82
C PRO A 138 -12.85 -5.87 -18.92
N VAL A 139 -12.09 -4.99 -19.57
CA VAL A 139 -11.24 -3.99 -18.91
C VAL A 139 -11.87 -2.61 -19.05
N VAL A 140 -12.07 -1.93 -17.93
CA VAL A 140 -12.49 -0.53 -17.84
C VAL A 140 -11.26 0.33 -17.56
N ARG A 141 -11.09 1.39 -18.35
CA ARG A 141 -10.02 2.39 -18.20
C ARG A 141 -10.67 3.75 -17.98
N ASP A 142 -10.13 4.51 -17.03
CA ASP A 142 -10.49 5.92 -16.80
C ASP A 142 -9.51 6.85 -17.53
#